data_AF-A0A5A5TEM7-F1
#
_entry.id   AF-A0A5A5TEM7-F1
#
_cell.length_a   1.000
_cell.length_b   1.000
_cell.length_c   1.000
_cell.angle_alpha   90.00
_cell.angle_beta   90.00
_cell.angle_gamma   90.00
#
_symmetry.space_group_name_H-M   'P 1'
#
loop_
_entity.id
_entity.type
_entity.pdbx_description
1 polymer ?
#
loop_
_entity_poly.entity_id
_entity_poly.type
_entity_poly.pdbx_seq_one_letter_code
_entity_poly.pdbx_strand_id
1 'polypeptide(L)'
;MAEIHANTAGIQIGASRFSQQSVELGDLITAVNGTIEELQSLWKGPAAIQFADLMSEWHKDVNDIKLVLETISQKVNGAGLGYDDLDSQIQRSFRV
;
A
#
# COMPACT_ATOMS: atom_id res chain seq x y z
N MET A 1 14.62 -19.34 -19.29
CA MET A 1 15.41 -18.10 -19.10
C MET A 1 14.60 -16.88 -19.54
N ALA A 2 14.27 -16.69 -20.83
CA ALA A 2 13.50 -15.51 -21.28
C ALA A 2 12.12 -15.31 -20.58
N GLU A 3 11.44 -16.41 -20.24
CA GLU A 3 10.14 -16.37 -19.55
C GLU A 3 10.24 -15.92 -18.08
N ILE A 4 11.33 -16.24 -17.39
CA ILE A 4 11.57 -15.82 -15.99
C ILE A 4 11.83 -14.31 -15.95
N HIS A 5 12.70 -13.79 -16.84
CA HIS A 5 12.98 -12.36 -16.93
C HIS A 5 11.74 -11.53 -17.28
N ALA A 6 10.92 -11.99 -18.22
CA ALA A 6 9.67 -11.31 -18.58
C ALA A 6 8.69 -11.26 -17.39
N ASN A 7 8.63 -12.32 -16.60
CA ASN A 7 7.79 -12.37 -15.40
C ASN A 7 8.30 -11.44 -14.28
N THR A 8 9.62 -11.41 -14.02
CA THR A 8 10.23 -10.50 -13.04
C THR A 8 10.02 -9.03 -13.40
N ALA A 9 10.19 -8.66 -14.68
CA ALA A 9 9.94 -7.30 -15.15
C ALA A 9 8.45 -6.91 -14.99
N GLY A 10 7.53 -7.84 -15.28
CA GLY A 10 6.09 -7.65 -15.03
C GLY A 10 5.76 -7.43 -13.56
N ILE A 11 6.39 -8.20 -12.67
CA ILE A 11 6.23 -8.06 -11.21
C ILE A 11 6.76 -6.70 -10.73
N GLN A 12 7.94 -6.28 -11.18
CA GLN A 12 8.51 -4.97 -10.81
C GLN A 12 7.62 -3.81 -11.27
N ILE A 13 7.11 -3.85 -12.50
CA ILE A 13 6.19 -2.82 -13.01
C ILE A 13 4.89 -2.80 -12.19
N GLY A 14 4.34 -3.97 -11.87
CA GLY A 14 3.16 -4.11 -11.02
C GLY A 14 3.41 -3.54 -9.61
N ALA A 15 4.58 -3.81 -9.03
CA ALA A 15 5.01 -3.30 -7.74
C ALA A 15 5.08 -1.77 -7.71
N SER A 16 5.71 -1.17 -8.73
CA SER A 16 5.81 0.28 -8.84
C SER A 16 4.45 0.94 -8.96
N ARG A 17 3.55 0.36 -9.79
CA ARG A 17 2.17 0.86 -9.92
C ARG A 17 1.39 0.75 -8.62
N PHE A 18 1.51 -0.39 -7.92
CA PHE A 18 0.84 -0.60 -6.64
C PHE A 18 1.34 0.40 -5.57
N SER A 19 2.65 0.63 -5.50
CA SER A 19 3.24 1.62 -4.61
C SER A 19 2.70 3.02 -4.89
N GLN A 20 2.64 3.41 -6.17
CA GLN A 20 2.08 4.70 -6.57
C GLN A 20 0.60 4.85 -6.17
N GLN A 21 -0.22 3.84 -6.44
CA GLN A 21 -1.64 3.82 -6.03
C GLN A 21 -1.81 3.87 -4.50
N SER A 22 -0.89 3.25 -3.75
CA SER A 22 -0.93 3.29 -2.29
C SER A 22 -0.62 4.69 -1.75
N VAL A 23 0.29 5.42 -2.38
CA VAL A 23 0.56 6.83 -2.06
C VAL A 23 -0.66 7.70 -2.38
N GLU A 24 -1.23 7.54 -3.58
CA GLU A 24 -2.43 8.29 -4.00
C GLU A 24 -3.60 8.07 -3.04
N LEU A 25 -3.80 6.83 -2.57
CA LEU A 25 -4.82 6.52 -1.56
C LEU A 25 -4.51 7.17 -0.21
N GLY A 26 -3.24 7.21 0.20
CA GLY A 26 -2.81 7.92 1.41
C GLY A 26 -3.09 9.42 1.36
N ASP A 27 -2.86 10.05 0.22
CA ASP A 27 -3.16 11.46 -0.02
C ASP A 27 -4.67 11.72 0.02
N LEU A 28 -5.47 10.85 -0.61
CA LEU A 28 -6.93 10.94 -0.58
C LEU A 28 -7.48 10.81 0.83
N ILE A 29 -6.98 9.85 1.61
CA ILE A 29 -7.34 9.68 3.03
C ILE A 29 -7.03 10.94 3.82
N THR A 30 -5.87 11.57 3.58
CA THR A 30 -5.48 12.81 4.24
C THR A 30 -6.44 13.95 3.88
N ALA A 31 -6.85 14.07 2.62
CA ALA A 31 -7.84 15.05 2.19
C ALA A 31 -9.22 14.83 2.83
N VAL A 32 -9.66 13.57 2.94
CA VAL A 32 -10.90 13.19 3.63
C VAL A 32 -10.84 13.57 5.11
N ASN A 33 -9.72 13.31 5.79
CA ASN A 33 -9.51 13.73 7.18
C ASN A 33 -9.63 15.25 7.35
N GLY A 34 -9.05 16.04 6.45
CA GLY A 34 -9.19 17.50 6.49
C GLY A 34 -10.65 17.96 6.39
N THR A 35 -11.42 17.38 5.47
CA THR A 35 -12.86 17.69 5.32
C THR A 35 -13.65 17.31 6.57
N ILE A 36 -13.31 16.17 7.17
CA ILE A 36 -13.92 15.69 8.40
C ILE A 36 -13.65 16.65 9.57
N GLU A 37 -12.42 17.12 9.74
CA GLU A 37 -12.05 18.05 10.82
C GLU A 37 -12.83 19.37 10.70
N GLU A 38 -13.00 19.86 9.47
CA GLU A 38 -13.85 21.00 9.18
C GLU A 38 -15.31 20.74 9.59
N LEU A 39 -15.87 19.58 9.24
CA LEU A 39 -17.24 19.19 9.61
C LEU A 39 -17.41 19.03 11.13
N GLN A 40 -16.43 18.45 11.83
CA GLN A 40 -16.44 18.27 13.27
C GLN A 40 -16.58 19.60 14.01
N SER A 41 -15.96 20.66 13.47
CA SER A 41 -16.04 21.99 14.05
C SER A 41 -17.47 22.56 14.08
N LEU A 42 -18.32 22.09 13.15
CA LEU A 42 -19.71 22.54 12.96
C LEU A 42 -20.71 21.75 13.81
N TRP A 43 -20.41 20.49 14.14
CA TRP A 43 -21.32 19.63 14.90
C TRP A 43 -21.19 19.95 16.40
N LYS A 44 -22.31 20.35 17.02
CA LYS A 44 -22.40 20.70 18.45
C LYS A 44 -23.43 19.84 19.17
N GLY A 45 -23.24 19.66 20.47
CA GLY A 45 -24.17 18.91 21.31
C GLY A 45 -24.10 17.39 21.08
N PRO A 46 -25.17 16.64 21.37
CA PRO A 46 -25.15 15.17 21.32
C PRO A 46 -24.74 14.55 19.98
N ALA A 47 -24.98 15.25 18.85
CA ALA A 47 -24.53 14.81 17.53
C ALA A 47 -23.00 14.77 17.40
N ALA A 48 -22.28 15.63 18.12
CA ALA A 48 -20.81 15.65 18.11
C ALA A 48 -20.21 14.38 18.72
N ILE A 49 -20.90 13.76 19.68
CA ILE A 49 -20.45 12.51 20.32
C ILE A 49 -20.54 11.36 19.30
N GLN A 50 -21.69 11.21 18.63
CA GLN A 50 -21.87 10.18 17.60
C GLN A 50 -20.89 10.35 16.44
N PHE A 51 -20.59 11.59 16.07
CA PHE A 51 -19.58 11.88 15.06
C PHE A 51 -18.17 11.49 15.53
N ALA A 52 -17.83 11.79 16.78
CA ALA A 52 -16.54 11.39 17.35
C ALA A 52 -16.37 9.87 17.37
N ASP A 53 -17.43 9.12 17.66
CA ASP A 53 -17.41 7.65 17.61
C ASP A 53 -17.17 7.15 16.17
N LEU A 54 -17.92 7.68 15.20
CA LEU A 54 -17.73 7.38 13.78
C LEU A 54 -16.30 7.71 13.32
N MET A 55 -15.73 8.78 13.85
CA MET A 55 -14.36 9.16 13.54
C MET A 55 -13.31 8.24 14.13
N SER A 56 -13.56 7.69 15.32
CA SER A 56 -12.71 6.66 15.88
C SER A 56 -12.73 5.39 15.02
N GLU A 57 -13.90 4.98 14.52
CA GLU A 57 -14.05 3.83 13.62
C GLU A 57 -13.32 4.08 12.29
N TRP A 58 -13.54 5.25 11.67
CA TRP A 58 -12.84 5.64 10.45
C TRP A 58 -11.31 5.59 10.59
N HIS A 59 -10.75 6.14 11.68
CA HIS A 59 -9.31 6.10 11.91
C HIS A 59 -8.77 4.67 12.02
N LYS A 60 -9.54 3.78 12.65
CA LYS A 60 -9.18 2.36 12.72
C LYS A 60 -9.15 1.75 11.33
N ASP A 61 -10.20 1.92 10.54
CA ASP A 61 -10.31 1.34 9.20
C ASP A 61 -9.21 1.85 8.26
N VAL A 62 -8.89 3.14 8.33
CA VAL A 62 -7.78 3.75 7.58
C VAL A 62 -6.43 3.13 7.95
N ASN A 63 -6.18 2.89 9.24
CA ASN A 63 -4.94 2.26 9.68
C ASN A 63 -4.87 0.80 9.22
N ASP A 64 -5.98 0.08 9.26
CA ASP A 64 -6.06 -1.30 8.78
C ASP A 64 -5.78 -1.35 7.26
N ILE A 65 -6.32 -0.40 6.48
CA ILE A 65 -6.01 -0.26 5.04
C ILE A 65 -4.51 -0.01 4.82
N LYS A 66 -3.91 0.94 5.54
CA LYS A 66 -2.46 1.24 5.41
C LYS A 66 -1.60 0.00 5.68
N LEU A 67 -1.90 -0.75 6.74
CA LEU A 67 -1.18 -1.97 7.09
C LEU A 67 -1.27 -3.04 5.99
N VAL A 68 -2.45 -3.19 5.38
CA VAL A 68 -2.65 -4.11 4.25
C VAL A 68 -1.82 -3.69 3.04
N LEU A 69 -1.81 -2.40 2.69
CA LEU A 69 -1.02 -1.88 1.56
C LEU A 69 0.49 -2.05 1.80
N GLU A 70 0.97 -1.80 3.02
CA GLU A 70 2.37 -2.05 3.39
C GLU A 70 2.72 -3.53 3.28
N THR A 71 1.85 -4.42 3.77
CA THR A 71 2.04 -5.87 3.70
C THR A 71 2.13 -6.34 2.25
N ILE A 72 1.26 -5.84 1.37
CA ILE A 72 1.29 -6.17 -0.07
C ILE A 72 2.58 -5.64 -0.67
N SER A 73 2.95 -4.39 -0.40
CA SER A 73 4.20 -3.79 -0.91
C SER A 73 5.43 -4.60 -0.52
N GLN A 74 5.53 -5.04 0.75
CA GLN A 74 6.61 -5.89 1.22
C GLN A 74 6.66 -7.23 0.50
N LYS A 75 5.51 -7.89 0.32
CA LYS A 75 5.43 -9.19 -0.38
C LYS A 75 5.79 -9.08 -1.85
N VAL A 76 5.32 -8.03 -2.53
CA VAL A 76 5.61 -7.80 -3.95
C VAL A 76 7.08 -7.45 -4.16
N ASN A 77 7.66 -6.58 -3.32
CA ASN A 77 9.08 -6.24 -3.40
C ASN A 77 9.97 -7.45 -3.05
N GLY A 78 9.58 -8.25 -2.04
CA GLY A 78 10.29 -9.48 -1.66
C GLY A 78 10.27 -10.54 -2.77
N ALA A 79 9.15 -10.67 -3.50
CA ALA A 79 9.06 -11.56 -4.65
C ALA A 79 10.05 -11.14 -5.76
N GLY A 80 10.13 -9.85 -6.08
CA GLY A 80 11.09 -9.33 -7.08
C GLY A 80 12.55 -9.65 -6.75
N LEU A 81 12.97 -9.44 -5.50
CA LEU A 81 14.33 -9.74 -5.04
C LEU A 81 14.65 -11.24 -5.06
N GLY A 82 13.69 -12.09 -4.72
CA GLY A 82 13.86 -13.54 -4.75
C GLY A 82 14.10 -14.09 -6.16
N TYR A 83 13.46 -13.51 -7.18
CA TYR A 83 13.69 -13.89 -8.57
C TYR A 83 15.05 -13.41 -9.10
N ASP A 84 15.49 -12.21 -8.73
CA ASP A 84 16.81 -11.69 -9.14
C ASP A 84 17.97 -12.50 -8.53
N ASP A 85 17.83 -12.96 -7.28
CA ASP A 85 18.81 -13.84 -6.65
C ASP A 85 18.83 -15.24 -7.29
N LEU A 86 17.65 -15.79 -7.62
CA LEU A 86 17.54 -17.08 -8.30
C LEU A 86 18.19 -17.04 -9.69
N ASP A 87 17.96 -15.98 -10.47
CA ASP A 87 18.58 -15.81 -11.78
C ASP A 87 20.11 -15.62 -11.66
N SER A 88 20.56 -14.84 -10.68
CA SER A 88 22.00 -14.65 -10.40
C SER A 88 22.70 -15.96 -10.04
N GLN A 89 22.05 -16.84 -9.26
CA GLN A 89 22.57 -18.17 -8.93
C GLN A 89 22.63 -19.08 -10.15
N ILE A 90 21.57 -19.08 -10.97
CA ILE A 90 21.51 -19.88 -12.21
C ILE A 90 22.60 -19.43 -13.19
N GLN A 91 22.79 -18.13 -13.41
CA GLN A 91 23.87 -17.61 -14.28
C GLN A 91 25.27 -18.03 -13.80
N ARG A 92 25.50 -18.06 -12.48
CA ARG A 92 26.77 -18.55 -11.91
C ARG A 92 26.96 -20.05 -12.12
N SER A 93 25.89 -20.84 -12.05
CA SER A 93 25.95 -22.29 -12.28
C SER A 93 26.28 -22.68 -13.72
N PHE A 94 25.93 -21.83 -14.70
CA PHE A 94 26.27 -22.03 -16.11
C PHE A 94 27.68 -21.54 -16.50
N ARG A 95 28.41 -20.91 -15.57
CA ARG A 95 29.79 -20.45 -15.79
C ARG A 95 30.87 -21.49 -15.43
N VAL A 96 30.46 -22.75 -15.21
CA VAL A 96 31.35 -23.89 -14.93
C VAL A 96 31.62 -24.68 -16.20
#